data_AF-A0A2V7DH70-F1
#
_entry.id   AF-A0A2V7DH70-F1
#
_cell.length_a   1.000
_cell.length_b   1.000
_cell.length_c   1.000
_cell.angle_alpha   90.00
_cell.angle_beta   90.00
_cell.angle_gamma   90.00
#
_symmetry.space_group_name_H-M   'P 1'
#
loop_
_entity.id
_entity.type
_entity.pdbx_description
1 polymer ?
#
loop_
_entity_poly.entity_id
_entity_poly.type
_entity_poly.pdbx_seq_one_letter_code
_entity_poly.pdbx_strand_id
1 'polypeptide(L)'
;MYVYIGTKTKNGHPIEQAGLTDGSLYGLTVSVDGRPVTEESNVFGLGTATTGFVGSGRFGLANLGDVSNLGALQLEQASISAGVLRVQRCEDGAWDPREKHANDFYFVTTASLTNNCRLWRLRFDDIEHPERGGTIQILLKGDEGHSMLDNVTIDRWGRILMDEDPGNAPRVSKIWLYSIGTGQLIQVAAHNPRFFDPTVPNNPDFITQDEESSGIIDASHILERGWFLVDVQAHKLSTDPELVEGGQLLALFVDPRIGQSKDGDEDDDSGHGGEGRR
;
A
#
# COMPACT_ATOMS: atom_id res chain seq x y z
N MET A 1 -2.29 -11.89 4.17
CA MET A 1 -0.97 -11.38 3.72
C MET A 1 0.08 -12.44 3.99
N TYR A 2 0.93 -12.71 3.00
CA TYR A 2 2.04 -13.66 3.11
C TYR A 2 3.38 -12.93 3.12
N VAL A 3 4.37 -13.51 3.78
CA VAL A 3 5.77 -13.07 3.75
C VAL A 3 6.62 -14.26 3.33
N TYR A 4 7.38 -14.11 2.25
CA TYR A 4 8.36 -15.11 1.84
C TYR A 4 9.72 -14.72 2.39
N ILE A 5 10.37 -15.63 3.11
CA ILE A 5 11.70 -15.42 3.67
C ILE A 5 12.61 -16.49 3.07
N GLY A 6 13.61 -16.05 2.32
CA GLY A 6 14.56 -16.94 1.65
C GLY A 6 16.01 -16.51 1.82
N THR A 7 16.93 -17.45 1.58
CA THR A 7 18.36 -17.27 1.78
C THR A 7 19.03 -16.83 0.48
N LYS A 8 19.60 -15.63 0.47
CA LYS A 8 20.38 -15.14 -0.67
C LYS A 8 21.69 -15.92 -0.82
N THR A 9 22.09 -16.17 -2.07
CA THR A 9 23.34 -16.86 -2.40
C THR A 9 24.23 -16.00 -3.29
N LYS A 10 25.55 -16.21 -3.25
CA LYS A 10 26.52 -15.42 -4.05
C LYS A 10 26.68 -15.91 -5.49
N ASN A 11 26.27 -17.14 -5.77
CA ASN A 11 26.46 -17.84 -7.04
C ASN A 11 25.16 -18.55 -7.41
N GLY A 12 25.01 -18.92 -8.69
CA GLY A 12 23.80 -19.60 -9.19
C GLY A 12 22.98 -18.70 -10.10
N HIS A 13 21.77 -19.13 -10.41
CA HIS A 13 20.83 -18.35 -11.23
C HIS A 13 20.37 -17.09 -10.47
N PRO A 14 20.06 -15.95 -11.14
CA PRO A 14 19.62 -14.73 -10.44
C PRO A 14 18.47 -14.91 -9.45
N ILE A 15 17.54 -15.82 -9.75
CA ILE A 15 16.41 -16.18 -8.85
C ILE A 15 16.92 -16.83 -7.55
N GLU A 16 17.93 -17.70 -7.63
CA GLU A 16 18.57 -18.35 -6.47
C GLU A 16 19.41 -17.34 -5.69
N GLN A 17 20.11 -16.45 -6.39
CA GLN A 17 20.89 -15.38 -5.75
C GLN A 17 19.99 -14.43 -4.95
N ALA A 18 18.80 -14.13 -5.48
CA ALA A 18 17.78 -13.35 -4.79
C ALA A 18 17.10 -14.11 -3.62
N GLY A 19 17.38 -15.40 -3.46
CA GLY A 19 16.82 -16.25 -2.41
C GLY A 19 15.39 -16.71 -2.67
N LEU A 20 14.88 -16.61 -3.91
CA LEU A 20 13.47 -16.91 -4.25
C LEU A 20 13.17 -18.41 -4.42
N THR A 21 14.15 -19.28 -4.20
CA THR A 21 14.02 -20.75 -4.32
C THR A 21 14.39 -21.51 -3.05
N ASP A 22 15.03 -20.86 -2.08
CA ASP A 22 15.53 -21.47 -0.85
C ASP A 22 14.97 -20.73 0.37
N GLY A 23 13.67 -20.90 0.58
CA GLY A 23 12.92 -20.13 1.56
C GLY A 23 11.62 -20.80 1.98
N SER A 24 10.91 -20.13 2.88
CA SER A 24 9.62 -20.59 3.40
C SER A 24 8.57 -19.50 3.24
N LEU A 25 7.33 -19.92 3.02
CA LEU A 25 6.18 -19.05 3.03
C LEU A 25 5.62 -18.94 4.44
N TYR A 26 5.44 -17.71 4.91
CA TYR A 26 4.85 -17.40 6.20
C TYR A 26 3.54 -16.65 6.03
N GLY A 27 2.60 -16.88 6.94
CA GLY A 27 1.39 -16.08 7.06
C GLY A 27 1.46 -15.12 8.25
N LEU A 28 1.01 -13.89 8.06
CA LEU A 28 0.96 -12.87 9.12
C LEU A 28 -0.09 -13.23 10.19
N THR A 29 0.32 -13.43 11.43
CA THR A 29 -0.58 -13.60 12.59
C THR A 29 -0.57 -12.34 13.44
N VAL A 30 -1.67 -12.05 14.15
CA VAL A 30 -1.76 -10.85 15.01
C VAL A 30 -2.28 -11.20 16.39
N SER A 31 -1.78 -10.48 17.38
CA SER A 31 -2.29 -10.53 18.76
C SER A 31 -2.39 -9.13 19.37
N VAL A 32 -3.36 -8.96 20.27
CA VAL A 32 -3.54 -7.78 21.11
C VAL A 32 -3.56 -8.26 22.56
N ASP A 33 -2.68 -7.71 23.40
CA ASP A 33 -2.53 -8.11 24.81
C ASP A 33 -2.36 -9.64 24.99
N GLY A 34 -1.60 -10.27 24.09
CA GLY A 34 -1.33 -11.71 24.09
C GLY A 34 -2.51 -12.58 23.60
N ARG A 35 -3.62 -11.97 23.15
CA ARG A 35 -4.77 -12.69 22.60
C ARG A 35 -4.75 -12.68 21.07
N PRO A 36 -4.88 -13.84 20.39
CA PRO A 36 -4.91 -13.88 18.93
C PRO A 36 -6.07 -13.08 18.33
N VAL A 37 -5.81 -12.41 17.22
CA VAL A 37 -6.78 -11.72 16.36
C VAL A 37 -6.67 -12.34 14.97
N THR A 38 -7.73 -13.03 14.53
CA THR A 38 -7.73 -13.80 13.28
C THR A 38 -8.42 -13.07 12.13
N GLU A 39 -9.10 -11.97 12.41
CA GLU A 39 -9.70 -11.10 11.41
C GLU A 39 -9.82 -9.67 11.92
N GLU A 40 -9.85 -8.71 11.00
CA GLU A 40 -10.17 -7.34 11.35
C GLU A 40 -11.68 -7.09 11.51
N SER A 41 -12.02 -6.06 12.28
CA SER A 41 -13.38 -5.56 12.43
C SER A 41 -13.51 -4.16 11.84
N ASN A 42 -14.58 -3.91 11.07
CA ASN A 42 -14.97 -2.56 10.63
C ASN A 42 -15.18 -1.62 11.83
N VAL A 43 -15.80 -2.11 12.91
CA VAL A 43 -16.15 -1.27 14.08
C VAL A 43 -14.99 -1.19 15.07
N PHE A 44 -14.29 -2.31 15.31
CA PHE A 44 -13.35 -2.42 16.43
C PHE A 44 -11.87 -2.48 16.01
N GLY A 45 -11.54 -2.42 14.72
CA GLY A 45 -10.15 -2.56 14.28
C GLY A 45 -9.64 -3.97 14.61
N LEU A 46 -8.59 -4.05 15.42
CA LEU A 46 -8.05 -5.30 15.99
C LEU A 46 -8.67 -5.67 17.35
N GLY A 47 -9.66 -4.89 17.81
CA GLY A 47 -10.34 -5.06 19.08
C GLY A 47 -11.63 -5.88 18.99
N THR A 48 -12.44 -5.76 20.05
CA THR A 48 -13.73 -6.43 20.21
C THR A 48 -14.75 -5.46 20.80
N ALA A 49 -16.02 -5.88 20.89
CA ALA A 49 -17.05 -5.10 21.59
C ALA A 49 -16.69 -4.75 23.05
N THR A 50 -15.87 -5.58 23.70
CA THR A 50 -15.42 -5.35 25.08
C THR A 50 -14.26 -4.38 25.18
N THR A 51 -13.31 -4.44 24.25
CA THR A 51 -12.09 -3.61 24.28
C THR A 51 -12.25 -2.29 23.53
N GLY A 52 -13.30 -2.15 22.72
CA GLY A 52 -13.45 -1.02 21.80
C GLY A 52 -12.49 -1.10 20.62
N PHE A 53 -12.34 0.03 19.91
CA PHE A 53 -11.42 0.13 18.78
C PHE A 53 -9.97 -0.01 19.24
N VAL A 54 -9.26 -0.99 18.67
CA VAL A 54 -7.82 -1.17 18.87
C VAL A 54 -7.13 -1.00 17.51
N GLY A 55 -6.28 0.03 17.42
CA GLY A 55 -5.57 0.37 16.18
C GLY A 55 -4.20 -0.29 16.01
N SER A 56 -3.72 -1.06 16.99
CA SER A 56 -2.39 -1.66 16.92
C SER A 56 -2.30 -2.96 17.71
N GLY A 57 -1.44 -3.86 17.27
CA GLY A 57 -1.14 -5.13 17.92
C GLY A 57 0.28 -5.60 17.61
N ARG A 58 0.64 -6.76 18.17
CA ARG A 58 1.87 -7.46 17.80
C ARG A 58 1.57 -8.41 16.66
N PHE A 59 2.36 -8.38 15.60
CA PHE A 59 2.31 -9.41 14.57
C PHE A 59 3.43 -10.43 14.77
N GLY A 60 3.17 -11.65 14.34
CA GLY A 60 4.15 -12.71 14.15
C GLY A 60 4.01 -13.32 12.76
N LEU A 61 4.91 -14.24 12.43
CA LEU A 61 4.90 -14.96 11.16
C LEU A 61 4.78 -16.47 11.41
N ALA A 62 3.65 -17.06 11.00
CA ALA A 62 3.44 -18.50 11.08
C ALA A 62 4.04 -19.17 9.84
N ASN A 63 5.05 -20.03 10.03
CA ASN A 63 5.62 -20.83 8.94
C ASN A 63 4.58 -21.85 8.45
N LEU A 64 4.25 -21.85 7.16
CA LEU A 64 3.23 -22.72 6.57
C LEU A 64 3.80 -24.07 6.10
N GLY A 65 5.08 -24.31 6.31
CA GLY A 65 5.78 -25.52 5.85
C GLY A 65 5.96 -25.54 4.33
N ASP A 66 6.02 -26.74 3.78
CA ASP A 66 6.07 -26.92 2.32
C ASP A 66 4.67 -26.77 1.71
N VAL A 67 4.50 -25.69 0.95
CA VAL A 67 3.25 -25.34 0.28
C VAL A 67 3.30 -25.60 -1.23
N SER A 68 4.39 -26.17 -1.77
CA SER A 68 4.64 -26.23 -3.22
C SER A 68 3.60 -27.05 -3.99
N ASN A 69 2.89 -27.95 -3.30
CA ASN A 69 1.88 -28.85 -3.86
C ASN A 69 0.44 -28.47 -3.45
N LEU A 70 0.25 -27.32 -2.79
CA LEU A 70 -1.07 -26.87 -2.37
C LEU A 70 -1.75 -26.03 -3.46
N GLY A 71 -3.00 -26.32 -3.76
CA GLY A 71 -3.86 -25.40 -4.51
C GLY A 71 -4.33 -24.24 -3.63
N ALA A 72 -4.87 -23.18 -4.26
CA ALA A 72 -5.30 -21.96 -3.56
C ALA A 72 -6.22 -22.21 -2.35
N LEU A 73 -7.23 -23.08 -2.51
CA LEU A 73 -8.15 -23.43 -1.42
C LEU A 73 -7.44 -24.17 -0.25
N GLN A 74 -6.48 -25.04 -0.57
CA GLN A 74 -5.74 -25.78 0.46
C GLN A 74 -4.79 -24.84 1.22
N LEU A 75 -4.15 -23.90 0.52
CA LEU A 75 -3.31 -22.88 1.12
C LEU A 75 -4.12 -21.94 2.02
N GLU A 76 -5.31 -21.54 1.60
CA GLU A 76 -6.24 -20.74 2.42
C GLU A 76 -6.61 -21.49 3.70
N GLN A 77 -7.01 -22.78 3.60
CA GLN A 77 -7.34 -23.58 4.78
C GLN A 77 -6.14 -23.76 5.73
N ALA A 78 -4.93 -23.94 5.19
CA ALA A 78 -3.71 -23.99 5.99
C ALA A 78 -3.45 -22.65 6.71
N SER A 79 -3.69 -21.53 6.03
CA SER A 79 -3.55 -20.17 6.59
C SER A 79 -4.55 -19.93 7.72
N ILE A 80 -5.83 -20.29 7.52
CA ILE A 80 -6.87 -20.21 8.56
C ILE A 80 -6.48 -21.05 9.77
N SER A 81 -5.99 -22.28 9.53
CA SER A 81 -5.59 -23.21 10.61
C SER A 81 -4.37 -22.70 11.38
N ALA A 82 -3.48 -21.96 10.71
CA ALA A 82 -2.33 -21.30 11.32
C ALA A 82 -2.68 -19.97 12.01
N GLY A 83 -3.94 -19.53 11.99
CA GLY A 83 -4.38 -18.28 12.64
C GLY A 83 -3.92 -17.02 11.92
N VAL A 84 -3.65 -17.11 10.62
CA VAL A 84 -3.29 -15.94 9.79
C VAL A 84 -4.40 -14.91 9.82
N LEU A 85 -4.03 -13.64 10.01
CA LEU A 85 -4.96 -12.52 10.02
C LEU A 85 -5.63 -12.39 8.65
N ARG A 86 -6.97 -12.43 8.66
CA ARG A 86 -7.81 -12.10 7.51
C ARG A 86 -8.06 -10.60 7.49
N VAL A 87 -7.58 -9.95 6.44
CA VAL A 87 -7.82 -8.53 6.13
C VAL A 87 -8.61 -8.44 4.83
N GLN A 88 -9.33 -7.33 4.65
CA GLN A 88 -10.33 -7.19 3.61
C GLN A 88 -9.71 -6.81 2.26
N ARG A 89 -9.40 -7.81 1.42
CA ARG A 89 -8.79 -7.63 0.10
C ARG A 89 -7.51 -6.78 0.20
N CYS A 90 -6.47 -7.40 0.76
CA CYS A 90 -5.13 -6.80 0.76
C CYS A 90 -4.71 -6.59 -0.70
N GLU A 91 -4.35 -5.37 -1.05
CA GLU A 91 -3.80 -5.02 -2.37
C GLU A 91 -2.31 -4.68 -2.22
N ASP A 92 -1.86 -3.56 -2.77
CA ASP A 92 -0.46 -3.21 -2.87
C ASP A 92 0.16 -2.70 -1.56
N GLY A 93 1.49 -2.63 -1.56
CA GLY A 93 2.25 -2.09 -0.46
C GLY A 93 3.68 -1.73 -0.81
N ALA A 94 4.29 -0.88 0.01
CA ALA A 94 5.61 -0.33 -0.22
C ALA A 94 6.44 -0.29 1.06
N TRP A 95 7.73 -0.57 0.91
CA TRP A 95 8.73 -0.34 1.96
C TRP A 95 9.03 1.15 2.07
N ASP A 96 9.25 1.64 3.29
CA ASP A 96 9.72 3.01 3.48
C ASP A 96 11.17 3.15 2.96
N PRO A 97 11.43 4.01 1.96
CA PRO A 97 12.76 4.15 1.38
C PRO A 97 13.73 4.93 2.27
N ARG A 98 13.29 5.49 3.40
CA ARG A 98 14.11 6.27 4.31
C ARG A 98 14.84 5.35 5.27
N GLU A 99 16.15 5.53 5.41
CA GLU A 99 17.02 4.64 6.20
C GLU A 99 16.54 4.43 7.65
N LYS A 100 16.10 5.50 8.33
CA LYS A 100 15.56 5.45 9.70
C LYS A 100 14.25 4.65 9.84
N HIS A 101 13.63 4.30 8.71
CA HIS A 101 12.37 3.59 8.60
C HIS A 101 12.49 2.28 7.82
N ALA A 102 13.70 1.74 7.61
CA ALA A 102 13.92 0.52 6.82
C ALA A 102 13.18 -0.73 7.34
N ASN A 103 12.70 -0.71 8.59
CA ASN A 103 11.87 -1.76 9.19
C ASN A 103 10.36 -1.56 8.96
N ASP A 104 9.94 -0.51 8.27
CA ASP A 104 8.53 -0.17 8.07
C ASP A 104 8.07 -0.57 6.65
N PHE A 105 7.02 -1.39 6.59
CA PHE A 105 6.29 -1.74 5.37
C PHE A 105 4.84 -1.27 5.51
N TYR A 106 4.30 -0.68 4.45
CA TYR A 106 2.94 -0.14 4.42
C TYR A 106 2.15 -0.87 3.35
N PHE A 107 0.89 -1.18 3.63
CA PHE A 107 0.00 -1.80 2.65
C PHE A 107 -1.42 -1.32 2.83
N VAL A 108 -2.22 -1.44 1.78
CA VAL A 108 -3.63 -1.06 1.83
C VAL A 108 -4.55 -2.27 1.72
N THR A 109 -5.78 -2.08 2.17
CA THR A 109 -6.89 -2.99 1.95
C THR A 109 -7.98 -2.27 1.19
N THR A 110 -8.32 -2.73 -0.02
CA THR A 110 -9.36 -2.09 -0.84
C THR A 110 -10.76 -2.27 -0.23
N ALA A 111 -11.03 -3.42 0.38
CA ALA A 111 -12.33 -3.75 0.96
C ALA A 111 -13.51 -3.56 -0.04
N SER A 112 -14.44 -2.66 0.28
CA SER A 112 -15.58 -2.27 -0.57
C SER A 112 -16.05 -0.87 -0.19
N LEU A 113 -16.98 -0.29 -0.97
CA LEU A 113 -17.59 1.01 -0.65
C LEU A 113 -18.33 1.06 0.71
N THR A 114 -18.69 -0.09 1.28
CA THR A 114 -19.45 -0.18 2.53
C THR A 114 -18.63 -0.74 3.70
N ASN A 115 -17.41 -1.16 3.44
CA ASN A 115 -16.50 -1.68 4.44
C ASN A 115 -15.27 -0.76 4.60
N ASN A 116 -14.47 -1.01 5.64
CA ASN A 116 -13.35 -0.15 5.94
C ASN A 116 -12.16 -0.42 5.02
N CYS A 117 -11.92 0.49 4.08
CA CYS A 117 -10.66 0.60 3.36
C CYS A 117 -9.58 1.19 4.29
N ARG A 118 -8.41 0.56 4.41
CA ARG A 118 -7.40 0.94 5.42
C ARG A 118 -6.01 1.04 4.83
N LEU A 119 -5.23 1.93 5.43
CA LEU A 119 -3.77 1.95 5.33
C LEU A 119 -3.22 1.31 6.61
N TRP A 120 -2.36 0.31 6.43
CA TRP A 120 -1.70 -0.42 7.49
C TRP A 120 -0.20 -0.14 7.47
N ARG A 121 0.43 -0.27 8.64
CA ARG A 121 1.89 -0.37 8.77
C ARG A 121 2.26 -1.63 9.53
N LEU A 122 3.24 -2.35 9.00
CA LEU A 122 4.06 -3.30 9.73
C LEU A 122 5.38 -2.62 10.06
N ARG A 123 5.74 -2.63 11.35
CA ARG A 123 7.08 -2.29 11.82
C ARG A 123 7.73 -3.56 12.33
N PHE A 124 8.69 -4.09 11.60
CA PHE A 124 9.46 -5.25 12.02
C PHE A 124 10.34 -4.85 13.22
N ASP A 125 10.43 -5.74 14.21
CA ASP A 125 11.38 -5.54 15.31
C ASP A 125 12.83 -5.59 14.77
N ASP A 126 13.05 -6.43 13.76
CA ASP A 126 14.32 -6.67 13.09
C ASP A 126 14.06 -7.19 11.67
N ILE A 127 14.32 -6.37 10.63
CA ILE A 127 14.05 -6.77 9.24
C ILE A 127 15.04 -7.81 8.70
N GLU A 128 16.20 -7.97 9.33
CA GLU A 128 17.14 -9.05 8.97
C GLU A 128 16.67 -10.41 9.53
N HIS A 129 15.77 -10.38 10.51
CA HIS A 129 15.14 -11.54 11.13
C HIS A 129 13.61 -11.36 11.20
N PRO A 130 12.93 -11.27 10.04
CA PRO A 130 11.52 -10.88 9.96
C PRO A 130 10.57 -11.85 10.67
N GLU A 131 10.99 -13.11 10.89
CA GLU A 131 10.26 -14.11 11.66
C GLU A 131 10.06 -13.73 13.14
N ARG A 132 10.84 -12.79 13.67
CA ARG A 132 10.66 -12.22 15.02
C ARG A 132 9.41 -11.35 15.14
N GLY A 133 8.77 -11.04 14.02
CA GLY A 133 7.53 -10.27 13.97
C GLY A 133 7.77 -8.80 14.26
N GLY A 134 6.77 -8.16 14.87
CA GLY A 134 6.85 -6.75 15.19
C GLY A 134 5.50 -6.17 15.58
N THR A 135 5.27 -4.91 15.20
CA THR A 135 4.03 -4.18 15.47
C THR A 135 3.25 -3.95 14.18
N ILE A 136 1.96 -4.27 14.19
CA ILE A 136 1.01 -3.89 13.15
C ILE A 136 0.19 -2.70 13.65
N GLN A 137 -0.12 -1.75 12.76
CA GLN A 137 -0.92 -0.57 13.08
C GLN A 137 -1.85 -0.19 11.93
N ILE A 138 -3.08 0.18 12.26
CA ILE A 138 -4.04 0.88 11.40
C ILE A 138 -3.69 2.37 11.43
N LEU A 139 -3.32 2.92 10.27
CA LEU A 139 -3.01 4.34 10.11
C LEU A 139 -4.21 5.13 9.57
N LEU A 140 -5.01 4.50 8.71
CA LEU A 140 -6.31 5.00 8.26
C LEU A 140 -7.38 3.98 8.60
N LYS A 141 -8.45 4.41 9.26
CA LYS A 141 -9.52 3.53 9.77
C LYS A 141 -10.50 3.11 8.69
N GLY A 142 -10.68 3.94 7.66
CA GLY A 142 -11.69 3.79 6.61
C GLY A 142 -12.90 4.71 6.77
N ASP A 143 -12.81 5.75 7.60
CA ASP A 143 -13.84 6.78 7.78
C ASP A 143 -13.35 8.19 7.38
N GLU A 144 -12.13 8.29 6.85
CA GLU A 144 -11.47 9.54 6.49
C GLU A 144 -11.84 10.08 5.09
N GLY A 145 -12.65 9.34 4.32
CA GLY A 145 -13.23 9.75 3.03
C GLY A 145 -12.65 9.05 1.79
N HIS A 146 -11.48 8.41 1.94
CA HIS A 146 -10.96 7.48 0.95
C HIS A 146 -11.78 6.19 0.93
N SER A 147 -11.75 5.47 -0.19
CA SER A 147 -12.40 4.17 -0.34
C SER A 147 -11.72 3.37 -1.44
N MET A 148 -11.68 2.05 -1.27
CA MET A 148 -11.14 1.13 -2.27
C MET A 148 -9.74 1.48 -2.78
N LEU A 149 -8.83 1.77 -1.85
CA LEU A 149 -7.41 2.00 -2.17
C LEU A 149 -6.79 0.74 -2.77
N ASP A 150 -5.96 0.90 -3.80
CA ASP A 150 -5.26 -0.20 -4.48
C ASP A 150 -3.73 -0.01 -4.47
N ASN A 151 -3.16 0.76 -5.41
CA ASN A 151 -1.73 0.85 -5.58
C ASN A 151 -1.10 1.83 -4.59
N VAL A 152 0.16 1.57 -4.21
CA VAL A 152 0.85 2.33 -3.16
C VAL A 152 2.28 2.65 -3.58
N THR A 153 2.69 3.89 -3.38
CA THR A 153 4.11 4.26 -3.42
C THR A 153 4.48 5.17 -2.26
N ILE A 154 5.76 5.17 -1.88
CA ILE A 154 6.29 6.04 -0.84
C ILE A 154 7.47 6.79 -1.43
N ASP A 155 7.43 8.11 -1.35
CA ASP A 155 8.58 8.91 -1.75
C ASP A 155 9.64 9.01 -0.64
N ARG A 156 10.80 9.54 -1.00
CA ARG A 156 11.94 9.68 -0.09
C ARG A 156 11.73 10.67 1.06
N TRP A 157 10.62 11.40 1.07
CA TRP A 157 10.25 12.35 2.13
C TRP A 157 9.20 11.79 3.08
N GLY A 158 8.78 10.52 2.90
CA GLY A 158 7.82 9.86 3.77
C GLY A 158 6.38 10.24 3.48
N ARG A 159 6.07 10.55 2.22
CA ARG A 159 4.70 10.74 1.73
C ARG A 159 4.28 9.48 0.99
N ILE A 160 3.20 8.87 1.44
CA ILE A 160 2.59 7.70 0.81
C ILE A 160 1.53 8.20 -0.14
N LEU A 161 1.63 7.87 -1.43
CA LEU A 161 0.57 8.12 -2.39
C LEU A 161 -0.17 6.83 -2.67
N MET A 162 -1.50 6.92 -2.73
CA MET A 162 -2.40 5.78 -2.88
C MET A 162 -3.53 6.17 -3.83
N ASP A 163 -3.82 5.37 -4.83
CA ASP A 163 -4.97 5.54 -5.73
C ASP A 163 -6.19 4.72 -5.26
N GLU A 164 -7.37 5.13 -5.71
CA GLU A 164 -8.62 4.38 -5.54
C GLU A 164 -8.96 3.60 -6.82
N ASP A 165 -9.31 2.31 -6.65
CA ASP A 165 -10.01 1.46 -7.62
C ASP A 165 -11.44 1.21 -7.10
N PRO A 166 -12.43 2.06 -7.44
CA PRO A 166 -13.81 1.82 -7.07
C PRO A 166 -14.51 0.73 -7.93
N GLY A 167 -13.83 0.21 -8.95
CA GLY A 167 -14.41 -0.51 -10.08
C GLY A 167 -15.56 0.27 -10.72
N ASN A 168 -16.54 -0.46 -11.27
CA ASN A 168 -17.73 0.11 -11.93
C ASN A 168 -18.76 0.75 -10.96
N ALA A 169 -18.32 1.28 -9.83
CA ALA A 169 -19.17 2.03 -8.91
C ALA A 169 -19.29 3.50 -9.35
N PRO A 170 -20.43 4.19 -9.09
CA PRO A 170 -20.60 5.60 -9.43
C PRO A 170 -19.83 6.51 -8.45
N ARG A 171 -18.49 6.41 -8.46
CA ARG A 171 -17.56 7.18 -7.63
C ARG A 171 -16.37 7.59 -8.49
N VAL A 172 -16.16 8.90 -8.62
CA VAL A 172 -14.95 9.42 -9.24
C VAL A 172 -13.73 9.05 -8.41
N SER A 173 -12.79 8.28 -8.99
CA SER A 173 -11.57 7.82 -8.32
C SER A 173 -10.59 8.98 -8.04
N LYS A 174 -9.80 8.81 -6.98
CA LYS A 174 -8.93 9.84 -6.39
C LYS A 174 -7.53 9.29 -6.15
N ILE A 175 -6.59 10.21 -6.03
CA ILE A 175 -5.26 9.92 -5.48
C ILE A 175 -5.14 10.67 -4.15
N TRP A 176 -4.77 9.92 -3.13
CA TRP A 176 -4.59 10.39 -1.77
C TRP A 176 -3.11 10.40 -1.40
N LEU A 177 -2.72 11.36 -0.58
CA LEU A 177 -1.42 11.45 0.06
C LEU A 177 -1.59 11.31 1.57
N TYR A 178 -0.90 10.34 2.16
CA TYR A 178 -0.72 10.22 3.60
C TYR A 178 0.71 10.61 3.99
N SER A 179 0.85 11.63 4.84
CA SER A 179 2.16 12.00 5.39
C SER A 179 2.47 11.17 6.64
N ILE A 180 3.55 10.38 6.59
CA ILE A 180 3.98 9.56 7.73
C ILE A 180 4.35 10.45 8.93
N GLY A 181 4.94 11.62 8.68
CA GLY A 181 5.41 12.52 9.73
C GLY A 181 4.28 13.25 10.45
N THR A 182 3.24 13.67 9.73
CA THR A 182 2.14 14.48 10.30
C THR A 182 0.86 13.70 10.55
N GLY A 183 0.73 12.50 9.97
CA GLY A 183 -0.50 11.70 9.99
C GLY A 183 -1.64 12.29 9.16
N GLN A 184 -1.38 13.30 8.33
CA GLN A 184 -2.40 13.95 7.51
C GLN A 184 -2.70 13.12 6.26
N LEU A 185 -4.01 12.98 5.97
CA LEU A 185 -4.53 12.47 4.70
C LEU A 185 -5.04 13.63 3.85
N ILE A 186 -4.58 13.70 2.60
CA ILE A 186 -4.84 14.82 1.69
C ILE A 186 -5.20 14.27 0.31
N GLN A 187 -6.35 14.67 -0.24
CA GLN A 187 -6.67 14.38 -1.64
C GLN A 187 -5.78 15.26 -2.53
N VAL A 188 -4.92 14.66 -3.35
CA VAL A 188 -3.97 15.40 -4.21
C VAL A 188 -4.39 15.41 -5.68
N ALA A 189 -5.19 14.44 -6.11
CA ALA A 189 -5.79 14.42 -7.44
C ALA A 189 -7.15 13.70 -7.43
N ALA A 190 -7.93 13.94 -8.48
CA ALA A 190 -9.12 13.17 -8.82
C ALA A 190 -9.31 13.19 -10.33
N HIS A 191 -9.91 12.14 -10.87
CA HIS A 191 -10.36 12.13 -12.25
C HIS A 191 -11.36 13.27 -12.50
N ASN A 192 -11.44 13.77 -13.74
CA ASN A 192 -12.34 14.87 -14.06
C ASN A 192 -13.80 14.38 -14.11
N PRO A 193 -14.70 14.85 -13.24
CA PRO A 193 -16.08 14.38 -13.20
C PRO A 193 -16.84 14.54 -14.52
N ARG A 194 -16.44 15.50 -15.37
CA ARG A 194 -17.03 15.64 -16.71
C ARG A 194 -16.88 14.38 -17.57
N PHE A 195 -15.82 13.60 -17.38
CA PHE A 195 -15.61 12.38 -18.15
C PHE A 195 -16.15 11.14 -17.44
N PHE A 196 -16.24 11.19 -16.12
CA PHE A 196 -16.30 9.98 -15.31
C PHE A 196 -17.44 9.91 -14.30
N ASP A 197 -18.10 11.03 -14.00
CA ASP A 197 -19.22 11.04 -13.07
C ASP A 197 -20.55 10.80 -13.82
N PRO A 198 -21.21 9.63 -13.63
CA PRO A 198 -22.45 9.30 -14.31
C PRO A 198 -23.64 10.14 -13.82
N THR A 199 -23.47 10.91 -12.73
CA THR A 199 -24.52 11.74 -12.15
C THR A 199 -24.60 13.14 -12.76
N VAL A 200 -23.62 13.54 -13.58
CA VAL A 200 -23.62 14.84 -14.28
C VAL A 200 -24.72 14.82 -15.36
N PRO A 201 -25.77 15.65 -15.24
CA PRO A 201 -26.91 15.60 -16.16
C PRO A 201 -26.54 16.15 -17.54
N ASN A 202 -27.09 15.53 -18.59
CA ASN A 202 -26.89 15.92 -19.99
C ASN A 202 -25.40 16.06 -20.37
N ASN A 203 -24.59 15.05 -20.01
CA ASN A 203 -23.15 15.07 -20.22
C ASN A 203 -22.74 14.36 -21.51
N PRO A 204 -22.56 15.07 -22.64
CA PRO A 204 -22.13 14.45 -23.90
C PRO A 204 -20.69 13.95 -23.88
N ASP A 205 -19.89 14.39 -22.89
CA ASP A 205 -18.48 14.06 -22.78
C ASP A 205 -18.22 12.85 -21.88
N PHE A 206 -19.25 12.24 -21.30
CA PHE A 206 -19.13 11.06 -20.45
C PHE A 206 -18.46 9.91 -21.21
N ILE A 207 -17.43 9.33 -20.61
CA ILE A 207 -16.62 8.25 -21.17
C ILE A 207 -17.08 6.91 -20.61
N THR A 208 -16.96 6.75 -19.29
CA THR A 208 -17.34 5.59 -18.48
C THR A 208 -17.45 6.04 -17.02
N GLN A 209 -17.97 5.20 -16.12
CA GLN A 209 -17.86 5.37 -14.65
C GLN A 209 -16.90 4.36 -14.02
N ASP A 210 -16.27 3.55 -14.86
CA ASP A 210 -15.35 2.47 -14.50
C ASP A 210 -13.94 2.98 -14.81
N GLU A 211 -13.49 3.98 -14.05
CA GLU A 211 -12.17 4.56 -14.19
C GLU A 211 -11.35 4.49 -12.90
N GLU A 212 -10.07 4.22 -13.08
CA GLU A 212 -9.10 4.18 -12.01
C GLU A 212 -7.76 4.72 -12.48
N SER A 213 -6.94 5.08 -11.50
CA SER A 213 -5.51 5.26 -11.73
C SER A 213 -4.77 4.05 -11.19
N SER A 214 -3.68 3.66 -11.84
CA SER A 214 -2.86 2.53 -11.44
C SER A 214 -1.37 2.84 -11.61
N GLY A 215 -0.51 1.98 -11.07
CA GLY A 215 0.93 2.00 -11.32
C GLY A 215 1.62 3.26 -10.80
N ILE A 216 1.15 3.82 -9.68
CA ILE A 216 1.74 5.04 -9.10
C ILE A 216 3.18 4.78 -8.62
N ILE A 217 4.15 5.54 -9.13
CA ILE A 217 5.57 5.42 -8.75
C ILE A 217 6.22 6.78 -8.51
N ASP A 218 7.11 6.85 -7.51
CA ASP A 218 7.99 8.00 -7.29
C ASP A 218 8.95 8.17 -8.48
N ALA A 219 8.80 9.27 -9.22
CA ALA A 219 9.60 9.60 -10.39
C ALA A 219 10.66 10.68 -10.09
N SER A 220 10.92 10.98 -8.81
CA SER A 220 11.78 12.09 -8.41
C SER A 220 13.22 12.02 -8.92
N HIS A 221 13.74 10.82 -9.19
CA HIS A 221 15.07 10.62 -9.76
C HIS A 221 15.17 11.00 -11.24
N ILE A 222 14.04 11.07 -11.94
CA ILE A 222 13.97 11.32 -13.38
C ILE A 222 13.41 12.71 -13.66
N LEU A 223 12.32 13.08 -12.98
CA LEU A 223 11.53 14.28 -13.23
C LEU A 223 11.68 15.36 -12.15
N GLU A 224 12.54 15.13 -11.14
CA GLU A 224 12.74 15.96 -9.95
C GLU A 224 11.67 15.78 -8.85
N ARG A 225 11.96 16.34 -7.67
CA ARG A 225 11.16 16.20 -6.46
C ARG A 225 9.69 16.61 -6.67
N GLY A 226 8.77 15.76 -6.22
CA GLY A 226 7.33 15.99 -6.31
C GLY A 226 6.64 15.38 -7.53
N TRP A 227 7.40 14.80 -8.46
CA TRP A 227 6.85 14.12 -9.62
C TRP A 227 6.66 12.63 -9.41
N PHE A 228 5.52 12.14 -9.87
CA PHE A 228 5.12 10.74 -9.89
C PHE A 228 4.68 10.38 -11.32
N LEU A 229 4.86 9.11 -11.69
CA LEU A 229 4.18 8.55 -12.87
C LEU A 229 3.00 7.71 -12.40
N VAL A 230 1.92 7.76 -13.17
CA VAL A 230 0.68 7.02 -12.91
C VAL A 230 0.00 6.77 -14.26
N ASP A 231 -0.65 5.63 -14.45
CA ASP A 231 -1.52 5.41 -15.59
C ASP A 231 -2.99 5.55 -15.21
N VAL A 232 -3.81 5.90 -16.20
CA VAL A 232 -5.28 5.88 -16.11
C VAL A 232 -5.78 4.68 -16.88
N GLN A 233 -6.68 3.93 -16.27
CA GLN A 233 -7.45 2.87 -16.90
C GLN A 233 -8.91 3.32 -16.88
N ALA A 234 -9.46 3.63 -18.06
CA ALA A 234 -10.79 4.21 -18.21
C ALA A 234 -11.83 3.17 -18.64
N HIS A 235 -11.62 1.89 -18.30
CA HIS A 235 -12.36 0.68 -18.70
C HIS A 235 -13.47 0.88 -19.74
N LYS A 236 -13.04 1.32 -20.92
CA LYS A 236 -13.89 1.55 -22.08
C LYS A 236 -13.26 0.86 -23.24
N LEU A 237 -13.94 -0.17 -23.74
CA LEU A 237 -13.48 -0.95 -24.88
C LEU A 237 -13.06 -0.03 -26.04
N SER A 238 -11.86 -0.26 -26.54
CA SER A 238 -11.37 0.45 -27.70
C SER A 238 -12.05 -0.06 -28.96
N THR A 239 -12.31 0.84 -29.91
CA THR A 239 -12.69 0.44 -31.27
C THR A 239 -11.48 0.09 -32.14
N ASP A 240 -10.29 0.46 -31.69
CA ASP A 240 -9.03 0.06 -32.32
C ASP A 240 -8.68 -1.38 -31.88
N PRO A 241 -8.61 -2.35 -32.81
CA PRO A 241 -8.35 -3.75 -32.48
C PRO A 241 -6.94 -4.01 -31.91
N GLU A 242 -6.01 -3.05 -32.00
CA GLU A 242 -4.69 -3.16 -31.37
C GLU A 242 -4.70 -2.78 -29.88
N LEU A 243 -5.79 -2.17 -29.40
CA LEU A 243 -5.98 -1.75 -28.01
C LEU A 243 -7.08 -2.55 -27.34
N VAL A 244 -6.97 -2.75 -26.03
CA VAL A 244 -8.00 -3.42 -25.23
C VAL A 244 -9.04 -2.38 -24.78
N GLU A 245 -8.60 -1.40 -24.00
CA GLU A 245 -9.43 -0.35 -23.42
C GLU A 245 -8.73 1.02 -23.50
N GLY A 246 -9.46 2.08 -23.16
CA GLY A 246 -8.91 3.42 -23.04
C GLY A 246 -7.98 3.55 -21.82
N GLY A 247 -6.85 4.22 -22.02
CA GLY A 247 -5.94 4.54 -20.93
C GLY A 247 -4.88 5.57 -21.33
N GLN A 248 -4.18 6.11 -20.34
CA GLN A 248 -3.15 7.12 -20.57
C GLN A 248 -2.11 7.15 -19.45
N LEU A 249 -0.82 7.19 -19.82
CA LEU A 249 0.25 7.50 -18.86
C LEU A 249 0.28 9.01 -18.56
N LEU A 250 0.30 9.36 -17.28
CA LEU A 250 0.35 10.72 -16.77
C LEU A 250 1.60 10.95 -15.91
N ALA A 251 2.06 12.20 -15.91
CA ALA A 251 2.98 12.70 -14.90
C ALA A 251 2.20 13.56 -13.91
N LEU A 252 2.16 13.13 -12.64
CA LEU A 252 1.48 13.83 -11.56
C LEU A 252 2.51 14.63 -10.75
N PHE A 253 2.29 15.94 -10.63
CA PHE A 253 3.07 16.78 -9.72
C PHE A 253 2.31 17.02 -8.42
N VAL A 254 2.92 16.64 -7.30
CA VAL A 254 2.44 16.97 -5.95
C VAL A 254 3.48 17.84 -5.27
N ASP A 255 3.10 19.10 -5.01
CA ASP A 255 3.96 20.11 -4.40
C ASP A 255 4.69 19.50 -3.17
N PRO A 256 6.04 19.52 -3.13
CA PRO A 256 6.80 18.87 -2.08
C PRO A 256 6.54 19.39 -0.67
N ARG A 257 5.90 20.55 -0.52
CA ARG A 257 5.49 21.15 0.75
C ARG A 257 4.21 20.55 1.31
N ILE A 258 3.41 19.89 0.48
CA ILE A 258 2.19 19.20 0.91
C ILE A 258 2.56 18.04 1.83
N GLY A 259 1.97 18.03 3.03
CA GLY A 259 2.19 16.98 4.03
C GLY A 259 3.48 17.12 4.85
N GLN A 260 4.32 18.14 4.63
CA GLN A 260 5.50 18.34 5.47
C GLN A 260 5.15 18.84 6.88
N SER A 261 5.91 18.40 7.89
CA SER A 261 5.87 19.02 9.22
C SER A 261 6.46 20.43 9.15
N LYS A 262 5.97 21.35 9.98
CA LYS A 262 6.44 22.75 10.02
C LYS A 262 7.91 22.91 10.46
N ASP A 263 8.52 21.84 10.96
CA ASP A 263 9.87 21.84 11.56
C ASP A 263 10.94 21.23 10.62
N GLY A 264 10.58 20.90 9.38
CA GLY A 264 11.41 20.09 8.46
C GLY A 264 12.59 20.81 7.76
N ASP A 265 12.95 22.02 8.17
CA ASP A 265 14.03 22.80 7.54
C ASP A 265 15.42 22.61 8.20
N GLU A 266 15.54 21.90 9.34
CA GLU A 266 16.82 21.89 10.10
C GLU A 266 17.72 20.64 9.92
N ASP A 267 17.22 19.51 9.40
CA ASP A 267 17.98 18.24 9.51
C ASP A 267 18.70 17.74 8.25
N ASP A 268 18.56 18.38 7.08
CA ASP A 268 19.13 17.86 5.82
C ASP A 268 20.27 18.67 5.19
N ASP A 269 20.76 19.75 5.82
CA ASP A 269 21.84 20.59 5.25
C ASP A 269 23.18 20.57 6.01
N SER A 270 23.53 19.45 6.67
CA SER A 270 24.85 19.27 7.30
C SER A 270 25.61 18.06 6.74
N GLY A 271 25.99 18.16 5.46
CA GLY A 271 26.62 17.02 4.76
C GLY A 271 27.74 17.30 3.77
N HIS A 272 28.14 18.54 3.46
CA HIS A 272 29.27 18.81 2.56
C HIS A 272 30.25 19.84 3.12
N GLY A 273 30.97 19.43 4.16
CA GLY A 273 32.14 20.11 4.69
C GLY A 273 33.43 19.33 4.42
N GLY A 274 34.09 19.66 3.30
CA GLY A 274 35.56 19.67 3.21
C GLY A 274 36.27 18.39 2.73
N GLU A 275 36.86 18.47 1.54
CA GLU A 275 38.25 18.04 1.31
C GLU A 275 38.87 18.85 0.16
N GLY A 276 39.44 20.01 0.53
CA GLY A 276 40.33 20.82 -0.32
C GLY A 276 41.78 20.54 0.06
N ARG A 277 42.52 19.97 -0.90
CA ARG A 277 43.91 19.48 -0.87
C ARG A 277 44.94 20.44 -0.25
N ARG A 278 45.95 19.84 0.40
CA ARG A 278 47.34 20.35 0.44
C ARG A 278 48.03 20.08 -0.89
#